data_AF-A0A952Q913-F1
#
_entry.id   AF-A0A952Q913-F1
#
_cell.length_a   1.000
_cell.length_b   1.000
_cell.length_c   1.000
_cell.angle_alpha   90.00
_cell.angle_beta   90.00
_cell.angle_gamma   90.00
#
_symmetry.space_group_name_H-M   'P 1'
#
loop_
_entity.id
_entity.type
_entity.pdbx_description
1 polymer ?
#
loop_
_entity_poly.entity_id
_entity_poly.type
_entity_poly.pdbx_seq_one_letter_code
_entity_poly.pdbx_strand_id
1 'polypeptide(L)' 'MGWSWAPREDTWEDRLAEVARFFAAHGRVPRVRAEDAEEASLGLWASRQRRAANVRAMPYARLALWGEFARQLETDDFDS' A
#
# COMPACT_ATOMS: atom_id res chain seq x y z
N MET A 1 -3.31 -29.60 6.11
CA MET A 1 -3.85 -28.83 4.97
C MET A 1 -4.98 -27.96 5.51
N GLY A 2 -4.75 -26.65 5.63
CA GLY A 2 -5.72 -25.70 6.18
C GLY A 2 -5.83 -24.52 5.23
N TRP A 3 -6.47 -24.72 4.09
CA TRP A 3 -6.88 -23.61 3.24
C TRP A 3 -8.14 -23.03 3.85
N SER A 4 -7.95 -22.11 4.79
CA SER A 4 -9.02 -21.28 5.33
C SER A 4 -9.42 -20.27 4.26
N TRP A 5 -10.46 -20.59 3.50
CA TRP A 5 -11.26 -19.64 2.76
C TRP A 5 -12.08 -18.80 3.76
N ALA A 6 -11.39 -18.03 4.61
CA ALA A 6 -12.04 -16.87 5.19
C ALA A 6 -12.02 -15.80 4.09
N PRO A 7 -13.13 -15.07 3.82
CA PRO A 7 -13.00 -13.81 3.10
C PRO A 7 -12.05 -12.98 3.96
N ARG A 8 -10.79 -12.90 3.55
CA ARG A 8 -9.81 -12.06 4.23
C ARG A 8 -10.42 -10.68 4.15
N GLU A 9 -11.00 -10.21 5.24
CA GLU A 9 -11.14 -8.79 5.49
C GLU A 9 -9.71 -8.30 5.41
N ASP A 10 -9.34 -7.88 4.20
CA ASP A 10 -7.98 -7.57 3.83
C ASP A 10 -7.62 -6.32 4.59
N THR A 11 -7.14 -6.53 5.81
CA THR A 11 -6.94 -5.47 6.78
C THR A 11 -5.92 -4.51 6.23
N TRP A 12 -6.05 -3.25 6.58
CA TRP A 12 -5.13 -2.18 6.17
C TRP A 12 -3.64 -2.57 6.34
N GLU A 13 -3.35 -3.38 7.36
CA GLU A 13 -2.01 -3.92 7.65
C GLU A 13 -1.55 -5.01 6.67
N ASP A 14 -2.45 -5.90 6.20
CA ASP A 14 -2.12 -6.94 5.21
C ASP A 14 -1.76 -6.27 3.87
N ARG A 15 -2.60 -5.31 3.43
CA ARG A 15 -2.30 -4.49 2.24
C ARG A 15 -0.99 -3.72 2.37
N LEU A 16 -0.74 -3.10 3.52
CA LEU A 16 0.53 -2.42 3.75
C LEU A 16 1.71 -3.39 3.64
N ALA A 17 1.59 -4.58 4.22
CA ALA A 17 2.62 -5.61 4.15
C ALA A 17 2.84 -6.11 2.72
N GLU A 18 1.79 -6.25 1.91
CA GLU A 18 1.90 -6.59 0.49
C GLU A 18 2.65 -5.52 -0.29
N VAL A 19 2.28 -4.24 -0.14
CA VAL A 19 2.97 -3.12 -0.80
C VAL A 19 4.43 -3.05 -0.33
N ALA A 20 4.69 -3.24 0.96
CA ALA A 20 6.04 -3.21 1.51
C ALA A 20 6.90 -4.37 0.99
N ARG A 21 6.35 -5.58 0.87
CA ARG A 21 7.02 -6.73 0.26
C ARG A 21 7.33 -6.48 -1.21
N PHE A 22 6.37 -5.95 -1.95
CA PHE A 22 6.56 -5.60 -3.35
C PHE A 22 7.66 -4.55 -3.51
N PHE A 23 7.63 -3.50 -2.70
CA PHE A 23 8.64 -2.45 -2.69
C PHE A 23 10.03 -2.99 -2.32
N ALA A 24 10.12 -3.86 -1.32
CA ALA A 24 11.40 -4.48 -0.93
C ALA A 24 11.96 -5.41 -2.02
N ALA A 25 11.10 -6.11 -2.75
CA ALA A 25 11.50 -7.04 -3.81
C ALA A 25 11.85 -6.33 -5.13
N HIS A 26 11.06 -5.32 -5.53
CA HIS A 26 11.20 -4.64 -6.81
C HIS A 26 11.91 -3.28 -6.73
N GLY A 27 12.07 -2.72 -5.52
CA GLY A 27 12.65 -1.40 -5.30
C GLY A 27 11.78 -0.23 -5.76
N ARG A 28 10.52 -0.49 -6.12
CA ARG A 28 9.59 0.51 -6.68
C ARG A 28 8.19 0.32 -6.11
N VAL A 29 7.40 1.39 -6.16
CA VAL A 29 5.97 1.31 -5.78
C VAL A 29 5.14 0.59 -6.85
N PRO A 30 4.12 -0.18 -6.44
CA PRO A 30 3.19 -0.79 -7.38
C PRO A 30 2.40 0.30 -8.13
N ARG A 31 2.27 0.14 -9.45
CA ARG A 31 1.63 1.14 -10.31
C ARG A 31 0.15 0.84 -10.49
N VAL A 32 -0.70 1.87 -10.43
CA VAL A 32 -2.14 1.76 -10.71
C VAL A 32 -2.42 1.23 -12.13
N ARG A 33 -1.49 1.46 -13.07
CA ARG A 33 -1.57 1.04 -14.48
C ARG A 33 -0.66 -0.16 -14.79
N ALA A 34 -0.32 -0.97 -13.80
CA ALA A 34 0.42 -2.20 -14.04
C ALA A 34 -0.40 -3.18 -14.90
N GLU A 35 0.30 -4.02 -15.68
CA GLU A 35 -0.32 -5.10 -16.43
C GLU A 35 -0.88 -6.17 -15.49
N ASP A 36 -0.22 -6.38 -14.35
CA ASP A 36 -0.67 -7.24 -13.28
C ASP A 36 -1.82 -6.59 -12.48
N ALA A 37 -2.96 -7.29 -12.40
CA ALA A 37 -4.12 -6.85 -11.62
C ALA A 37 -3.81 -6.70 -10.12
N GLU A 38 -2.89 -7.52 -9.59
CA GLU A 38 -2.43 -7.44 -8.20
C GLU A 38 -1.63 -6.16 -7.96
N GLU A 39 -0.66 -5.84 -8.83
CA GLU A 39 0.13 -4.61 -8.75
C GLU A 39 -0.78 -3.37 -8.93
N ALA A 40 -1.71 -3.41 -9.89
CA ALA A 40 -2.67 -2.33 -10.11
C ALA A 40 -3.55 -2.06 -8.89
N SER A 41 -4.02 -3.11 -8.22
CA SER A 41 -4.80 -3.02 -6.99
C SER A 41 -3.99 -2.40 -5.84
N LEU A 42 -2.75 -2.85 -5.65
CA LEU A 42 -1.84 -2.33 -4.62
C LEU A 42 -1.50 -0.85 -4.86
N GLY A 43 -1.22 -0.47 -6.11
CA GLY A 43 -0.96 0.92 -6.49
C GLY A 43 -2.17 1.83 -6.26
N LEU A 44 -3.38 1.34 -6.55
CA LEU A 44 -4.62 2.08 -6.29
C LEU A 44 -4.85 2.25 -4.79
N TRP A 45 -4.60 1.21 -4.00
CA TRP A 45 -4.71 1.24 -2.55
C TRP A 45 -3.72 2.24 -1.93
N ALA A 46 -2.45 2.20 -2.33
CA ALA A 46 -1.43 3.15 -1.90
C ALA A 46 -1.83 4.60 -2.23
N SER A 47 -2.36 4.84 -3.44
CA SER A 47 -2.85 6.17 -3.86
C SER A 47 -4.03 6.64 -2.99
N ARG A 48 -4.98 5.75 -2.67
CA ARG A 48 -6.09 6.05 -1.75
C ARG A 48 -5.59 6.42 -0.36
N GLN A 49 -4.54 5.74 0.11
CA GLN A 49 -3.94 6.01 1.42
C GLN A 49 -3.18 7.32 1.49
N ARG A 50 -2.47 7.73 0.43
CA ARG A 50 -1.90 9.08 0.32
C ARG A 50 -2.99 10.14 0.46
N ARG A 51 -4.10 9.97 -0.25
CA ARG A 51 -5.23 10.90 -0.19
C ARG A 51 -5.85 10.93 1.22
N ALA A 52 -6.09 9.77 1.83
CA ALA A 52 -6.64 9.64 3.18
C ALA A 52 -5.76 10.27 4.26
N ALA A 53 -4.44 10.13 4.14
CA ALA A 53 -3.47 10.78 5.02
C ALA A 53 -3.51 12.31 4.89
N ASN A 54 -3.65 12.82 3.66
CA ASN A 54 -3.73 14.26 3.39
C ASN A 54 -5.01 14.89 4.00
N VAL A 55 -6.14 14.20 3.92
CA VAL A 55 -7.41 14.67 4.51
C VAL A 55 -7.55 14.41 6.02
N ARG A 56 -6.48 13.95 6.71
CA ARG A 56 -6.51 13.55 8.14
C ARG A 56 -7.67 12.61 8.51
N ALA A 57 -8.17 11.83 7.54
CA ALA A 57 -9.26 10.89 7.75
C ALA A 57 -8.79 9.56 8.36
N MET A 58 -7.48 9.43 8.59
CA MET A 58 -6.85 8.19 9.05
C MET A 58 -6.62 8.22 10.57
N PRO A 59 -6.90 7.11 11.30
CA PRO A 59 -6.58 7.01 12.72
C PRO A 59 -5.08 7.22 12.95
N TYR A 60 -4.70 7.85 14.07
CA TYR A 60 -3.31 8.21 14.37
C TYR A 60 -2.32 7.03 14.24
N ALA A 61 -2.70 5.84 14.73
CA ALA A 61 -1.89 4.63 14.60
C ALA A 61 -1.57 4.26 13.14
N ARG A 62 -2.56 4.36 12.24
CA ARG A 62 -2.38 4.11 10.80
C ARG A 62 -1.61 5.23 10.13
N LEU A 63 -1.80 6.48 10.57
CA LEU A 63 -1.03 7.61 10.06
C LEU A 63 0.46 7.48 10.41
N ALA A 64 0.80 7.00 11.60
CA ALA A 64 2.19 6.76 12.00
C ALA A 64 2.86 5.69 11.12
N LEU A 65 2.20 4.54 10.95
CA LEU A 65 2.68 3.46 10.07
C LEU A 65 2.79 3.91 8.62
N TRP A 66 1.77 4.62 8.13
CA TRP A 66 1.79 5.17 6.78
C TRP A 66 2.88 6.24 6.61
N GLY A 67 3.12 7.08 7.62
CA GLY A 67 4.12 8.15 7.56
C GLY A 67 5.55 7.62 7.57
N GLU A 68 5.82 6.52 8.27
CA GLU A 68 7.09 5.80 8.17
C GLU A 68 7.28 5.20 6.78
N PHE A 69 6.24 4.51 6.28
CA PHE A 69 6.26 3.91 4.96
C PHE A 69 6.37 4.97 3.84
N ALA A 70 5.62 6.07 3.93
CA ALA A 70 5.62 7.16 2.96
C ALA A 70 6.99 7.84 2.86
N ARG A 71 7.72 7.99 3.97
CA ARG A 71 9.11 8.48 3.94
C ARG A 71 10.04 7.58 3.11
N GLN A 72 9.78 6.28 3.11
CA GLN A 72 10.49 5.32 2.27
C GLN A 72 10.13 5.51 0.78
N LEU A 73 8.88 5.87 0.48
CA LEU A 73 8.37 6.07 -0.88
C LEU A 73 8.70 7.45 -1.48
N GLU A 74 8.85 8.50 -0.66
CA GLU A 74 9.18 9.86 -1.09
C GLU A 74 10.53 9.96 -1.82
N THR A 75 11.34 8.91 -1.76
CA THR A 75 12.63 8.85 -2.48
C THR A 75 12.47 8.49 -3.97
N ASP A 76 11.35 7.91 -4.41
CA ASP A 76 11.28 7.27 -5.75
C ASP A 76 10.25 7.86 -6.75
N ASP A 77 9.21 8.61 -6.34
CA ASP A 77 8.20 9.04 -7.32
C ASP A 77 7.38 10.29 -6.91
N PHE A 78 7.69 11.42 -7.55
CA PHE A 78 6.83 12.63 -7.57
C PHE A 78 6.36 13.02 -8.97
N ASP A 79 6.75 12.34 -10.06
CA ASP A 79 6.33 12.76 -11.40
C ASP A 79 6.15 11.56 -12.35
N SER A 80 4.88 11.21 -12.63
CA SER A 80 4.44 10.76 -13.95
C SER A 80 2.93 10.88 -14.15
#